data_AF-A0A961DYY9-F1
#
_entry.id   AF-A0A961DYY9-F1
#
_cell.length_a   1.000
_cell.length_b   1.000
_cell.length_c   1.000
_cell.angle_alpha   90.00
_cell.angle_beta   90.00
_cell.angle_gamma   90.00
#
_symmetry.space_group_name_H-M   'P 1'
#
loop_
_entity.id
_entity.type
_entity.pdbx_description
1 polymer ?
#
loop_
_entity_poly.entity_id
_entity_poly.type
_entity_poly.pdbx_seq_one_letter_code
_entity_poly.pdbx_strand_id
1 'polypeptide(L)'
;MSHYTYRAVWSPEDGEYVGLCAEFPSLSWLARSAAEAISGAERLVDEVVADMTAAGEQVPVPLTERSYSGKVLLRTSPALHRRLTIEAAEQGVSVNQWVVQKLAHSS
;
A
#
# COMPACT_ATOMS: atom_id res chain seq x y z
N MET A 1 2.24 -19.50 -6.65
CA MET A 1 1.60 -18.55 -5.72
C MET A 1 2.53 -17.36 -5.60
N SER A 2 2.09 -16.22 -6.10
CA SER A 2 2.84 -14.98 -6.01
C SER A 2 2.74 -14.41 -4.59
N HIS A 3 3.83 -13.84 -4.06
CA HIS A 3 3.91 -13.34 -2.67
C HIS A 3 3.22 -11.97 -2.49
N TYR A 4 2.00 -11.83 -3.02
CA TYR A 4 1.21 -10.60 -2.97
C TYR A 4 0.69 -10.29 -1.57
N THR A 5 0.33 -9.03 -1.35
CA THR A 5 -0.12 -8.56 -0.03
C THR A 5 -1.64 -8.56 0.03
N TYR A 6 -2.20 -9.43 0.87
CA TYR A 6 -3.65 -9.55 1.08
C TYR A 6 -4.08 -8.96 2.41
N ARG A 7 -5.30 -8.41 2.44
CA ARG A 7 -5.98 -8.00 3.68
C ARG A 7 -7.47 -8.29 3.60
N ALA A 8 -8.09 -8.53 4.75
CA ALA A 8 -9.54 -8.58 4.88
C ALA A 8 -10.04 -7.37 5.69
N VAL A 9 -11.14 -6.78 5.27
CA VAL A 9 -11.81 -5.68 5.97
C VAL A 9 -13.29 -5.99 6.10
N TRP A 10 -13.90 -5.74 7.26
CA TRP A 10 -15.34 -5.91 7.43
C TRP A 10 -16.11 -4.82 6.66
N SER A 11 -17.10 -5.21 5.86
CA SER A 11 -18.07 -4.32 5.22
C SER A 11 -19.38 -4.35 6.00
N PRO A 12 -19.73 -3.29 6.74
CA PRO A 12 -21.03 -3.21 7.40
C PRO A 12 -22.20 -3.18 6.42
N GLU A 13 -21.98 -2.68 5.19
CA GLU A 13 -23.01 -2.56 4.16
C GLU A 13 -23.39 -3.93 3.58
N ASP A 14 -22.39 -4.79 3.37
CA ASP A 14 -22.59 -6.14 2.82
C ASP A 14 -22.81 -7.20 3.91
N GLY A 15 -22.47 -6.89 5.18
CA GLY A 15 -22.50 -7.86 6.28
C GLY A 15 -21.48 -8.98 6.11
N GLU A 16 -20.41 -8.74 5.37
CA GLU A 16 -19.37 -9.70 4.99
C GLU A 16 -17.97 -9.07 5.07
N TYR A 17 -16.94 -9.90 5.04
CA TYR A 17 -15.55 -9.48 4.87
C TYR A 17 -15.20 -9.30 3.40
N VAL A 18 -14.53 -8.20 3.09
CA VAL A 18 -13.93 -7.91 1.79
C VAL A 18 -12.45 -8.28 1.81
N GLY A 19 -12.07 -9.28 1.04
CA GLY A 19 -10.69 -9.66 0.75
C GLY A 19 -10.16 -8.77 -0.38
N LEU A 20 -8.96 -8.23 -0.19
CA LEU A 20 -8.34 -7.25 -1.09
C LEU A 20 -6.87 -7.63 -1.33
N CYS A 21 -6.39 -7.39 -2.54
CA CYS A 21 -4.97 -7.48 -2.90
C CYS A 21 -4.40 -6.07 -3.12
N ALA A 22 -3.27 -5.73 -2.48
CA ALA A 22 -2.68 -4.39 -2.58
C ALA A 22 -2.15 -4.09 -3.99
N GLU A 23 -1.66 -5.10 -4.69
CA GLU A 23 -1.15 -5.01 -6.06
C GLU A 23 -2.27 -4.95 -7.11
N PHE A 24 -3.47 -5.42 -6.76
CA PHE A 24 -4.66 -5.39 -7.62
C PHE A 24 -5.85 -4.70 -6.91
N PRO A 25 -5.85 -3.36 -6.80
CA PRO A 25 -6.85 -2.62 -6.02
C PRO A 25 -8.29 -2.77 -6.53
N SER A 26 -8.48 -3.16 -7.79
CA SER A 26 -9.79 -3.42 -8.39
C SER A 26 -10.33 -4.83 -8.13
N LEU A 27 -9.51 -5.74 -7.61
CA LEU A 27 -9.92 -7.12 -7.30
C LEU A 27 -10.31 -7.21 -5.83
N SER A 28 -11.52 -7.72 -5.61
CA SER A 28 -12.05 -7.98 -4.27
C SER A 28 -12.87 -9.26 -4.24
N TRP A 29 -12.99 -9.84 -3.05
CA TRP A 29 -13.82 -11.01 -2.81
C TRP A 29 -14.60 -10.85 -1.51
N LEU A 30 -15.91 -11.08 -1.54
CA LEU A 30 -16.77 -11.06 -0.35
C LEU A 30 -16.94 -12.46 0.23
N ALA A 31 -16.81 -12.58 1.55
CA ALA A 31 -17.11 -13.82 2.27
C ALA A 31 -17.50 -13.57 3.72
N ARG A 32 -18.13 -14.55 4.35
CA ARG A 32 -18.61 -14.45 5.73
C ARG A 32 -17.50 -14.39 6.77
N SER A 33 -16.31 -14.89 6.44
CA SER A 33 -15.15 -14.84 7.31
C SER A 33 -13.95 -14.19 6.63
N ALA A 34 -13.07 -13.57 7.42
CA ALA A 34 -11.85 -12.95 6.93
C ALA A 34 -10.94 -13.93 6.17
N ALA A 35 -10.85 -15.18 6.65
CA ALA A 35 -10.02 -16.21 6.03
C ALA A 35 -10.56 -16.63 4.65
N GLU A 36 -11.87 -16.82 4.51
CA GLU A 36 -12.50 -17.12 3.23
C GLU A 36 -12.38 -15.96 2.25
N ALA A 37 -12.48 -14.72 2.74
CA ALA A 37 -12.34 -13.53 1.92
C ALA A 37 -10.93 -13.42 1.33
N ILE A 38 -9.89 -13.68 2.14
CA ILE A 38 -8.49 -13.73 1.68
C ILE A 38 -8.31 -14.86 0.68
N SER A 39 -8.73 -16.08 1.00
CA SER A 39 -8.58 -17.24 0.11
C SER A 39 -9.32 -17.06 -1.23
N GLY A 40 -10.48 -16.40 -1.22
CA GLY A 40 -11.20 -16.03 -2.43
C GLY A 40 -10.44 -15.01 -3.27
N ALA A 41 -9.89 -13.97 -2.64
CA ALA A 41 -9.06 -12.99 -3.32
C ALA A 41 -7.76 -13.58 -3.88
N GLU A 42 -7.13 -14.54 -3.19
CA GLU A 42 -5.96 -15.27 -3.69
C GLU A 42 -6.28 -16.02 -4.99
N ARG A 43 -7.36 -16.81 -5.01
CA ARG A 43 -7.79 -17.54 -6.21
C ARG A 43 -8.10 -16.61 -7.38
N LEU A 44 -8.83 -15.52 -7.11
CA LEU A 44 -9.18 -14.54 -8.14
C LEU A 44 -7.91 -13.88 -8.73
N VAL A 45 -6.94 -13.54 -7.89
CA VAL A 45 -5.66 -12.98 -8.35
C VAL A 45 -4.88 -14.00 -9.18
N ASP A 46 -4.82 -15.27 -8.77
CA ASP A 46 -4.13 -16.32 -9.54
C ASP A 46 -4.74 -16.50 -10.94
N GLU A 47 -6.08 -16.45 -11.05
CA GLU A 47 -6.80 -16.49 -12.34
C GLU A 47 -6.43 -15.29 -13.22
N VAL A 48 -6.50 -14.08 -12.68
CA VAL A 48 -6.18 -12.85 -13.43
C VAL A 48 -4.71 -12.82 -13.86
N VAL A 49 -3.79 -13.26 -13.00
CA VAL A 49 -2.36 -13.34 -13.33
C VAL A 49 -2.11 -14.33 -14.46
N ALA A 50 -2.81 -15.47 -14.47
CA ALA A 50 -2.72 -16.44 -15.55
C ALA A 50 -3.20 -15.83 -16.88
N ASP A 51 -4.33 -15.12 -16.87
CA ASP A 51 -4.88 -14.44 -18.05
C ASP A 51 -3.94 -13.34 -18.58
N MET A 52 -3.41 -12.49 -17.69
CA MET A 52 -2.43 -11.45 -18.06
C MET A 52 -1.17 -12.07 -18.66
N THR A 53 -0.68 -13.16 -18.09
CA THR A 53 0.50 -13.88 -18.59
C THR A 53 0.24 -14.45 -19.99
N ALA A 54 -0.94 -15.03 -20.21
CA ALA A 54 -1.34 -15.57 -21.51
C ALA A 54 -1.51 -14.47 -22.57
N ALA A 55 -1.99 -13.30 -22.16
CA ALA A 55 -2.13 -12.11 -23.01
C ALA A 55 -0.80 -11.37 -23.28
N GLY A 56 0.29 -11.74 -22.59
CA GLY A 56 1.58 -11.06 -22.66
C GLY A 56 1.58 -9.68 -21.99
N GLU A 57 0.64 -9.44 -21.09
CA GLU A 57 0.54 -8.22 -20.31
C GLU A 57 1.57 -8.18 -19.17
N GLN A 58 1.86 -6.97 -18.69
CA GLN A 58 2.78 -6.78 -17.57
C GLN A 58 2.09 -7.10 -16.23
N VAL A 59 2.43 -8.24 -15.64
CA VAL A 59 1.97 -8.63 -14.30
C VAL A 59 2.62 -7.72 -13.23
N PRO A 60 1.84 -7.16 -12.29
CA PRO A 60 2.39 -6.40 -11.15
C PRO A 60 3.41 -7.20 -10.35
N VAL A 61 4.56 -6.59 -10.07
CA VAL A 61 5.57 -7.16 -9.17
C VAL A 61 5.07 -7.05 -7.71
N PRO A 62 5.14 -8.13 -6.92
CA PRO A 62 4.77 -8.12 -5.50
C PRO A 62 5.46 -6.99 -4.74
N LEU A 63 4.74 -6.27 -3.88
CA LEU A 63 5.29 -5.16 -3.10
C LEU A 63 6.48 -5.61 -2.24
N THR A 64 6.42 -6.82 -1.70
CA THR A 64 7.47 -7.46 -0.89
C THR A 64 8.76 -7.71 -1.65
N GLU A 65 8.70 -7.82 -2.98
CA GLU A 65 9.85 -8.09 -3.86
C GLU A 65 10.40 -6.82 -4.52
N ARG A 66 9.77 -5.66 -4.29
CA ARG A 66 10.24 -4.38 -4.84
C ARG A 66 11.47 -3.88 -4.09
N SER A 67 12.39 -3.29 -4.83
CA SER A 67 13.50 -2.53 -4.24
C SER A 67 13.06 -1.10 -3.93
N TYR A 68 13.20 -0.67 -2.68
CA TYR A 68 12.85 0.68 -2.22
C TYR A 68 14.11 1.49 -1.95
N SER A 69 14.26 2.62 -2.64
CA SER A 69 15.47 3.46 -2.54
C SER A 69 15.54 4.34 -1.27
N GLY A 70 14.45 4.42 -0.50
CA GLY A 70 14.29 5.36 0.61
C GLY A 70 14.19 6.84 0.20
N LYS A 71 14.31 7.16 -1.10
CA LYS A 71 14.17 8.53 -1.59
C LYS A 71 12.69 8.85 -1.83
N VAL A 72 12.19 9.86 -1.13
CA VAL A 72 10.83 10.36 -1.31
C VAL A 72 10.89 11.80 -1.78
N LEU A 73 10.51 12.05 -3.04
CA LEU A 73 10.39 13.40 -3.59
C LEU A 73 8.98 13.91 -3.33
N LEU A 74 8.84 14.88 -2.42
CA LEU A 74 7.54 15.42 -2.02
C LEU A 74 7.32 16.81 -2.62
N ARG A 75 6.11 17.04 -3.12
CA ARG A 75 5.59 18.39 -3.38
C ARG A 75 4.75 18.82 -2.20
N THR A 76 4.88 20.07 -1.79
CA THR A 76 4.17 20.62 -0.63
C THR A 76 3.91 22.11 -0.81
N SER A 77 3.06 22.70 0.05
CA SER A 77 2.80 24.12 0.02
C SER A 77 3.98 24.94 0.57
N PRO A 78 4.21 26.18 0.09
CA PRO A 78 5.26 27.05 0.63
C PRO A 78 5.12 27.26 2.15
N ALA A 79 3.89 27.31 2.66
CA ALA A 79 3.61 27.46 4.08
C ALA A 79 4.08 26.26 4.91
N LEU A 80 3.80 25.03 4.45
CA LEU A 80 4.24 23.82 5.14
C LEU A 80 5.76 23.67 5.07
N HIS A 81 6.38 23.95 3.91
CA HIS A 81 7.83 23.96 3.78
C HIS A 81 8.47 24.96 4.76
N ARG A 82 7.99 26.21 4.82
CA ARG A 82 8.50 27.22 5.76
C ARG A 82 8.44 26.74 7.20
N ARG A 83 7.31 26.16 7.62
CA ARG A 83 7.14 25.64 8.99
C ARG A 83 8.15 24.54 9.30
N LEU A 84 8.28 23.55 8.42
CA LEU A 84 9.23 22.44 8.61
C LEU A 84 10.68 22.92 8.64
N THR A 85 11.03 23.93 7.85
CA THR A 85 12.37 24.52 7.84
C THR A 85 12.72 25.24 9.15
N ILE A 86 11.77 26.00 9.71
CA ILE A 86 11.96 26.68 10.99
C ILE A 86 12.13 25.64 12.11
N GLU A 87 11.22 24.68 12.19
CA GLU A 87 11.29 23.63 13.22
C GLU A 87 12.60 22.82 13.12
N ALA A 88 13.03 22.47 11.91
CA ALA A 88 14.29 21.76 11.70
C ALA A 88 15.51 22.57 12.18
N ALA A 89 15.51 23.89 11.93
CA ALA A 89 16.57 24.78 12.40
C ALA A 89 16.59 24.89 13.93
N GLU A 90 15.43 24.96 14.58
CA GLU A 90 15.32 24.98 16.06
C GLU A 90 15.87 23.70 16.70
N GLN A 91 15.74 22.56 16.01
CA GLN A 91 16.27 21.26 16.44
C GLN A 91 17.71 21.00 15.99
N GLY A 92 18.31 21.91 15.21
CA GLY A 92 19.67 21.76 14.69
C GLY A 92 19.84 20.61 13.68
N VAL A 93 18.79 20.24 12.95
CA VAL A 93 18.79 19.14 11.97
C VAL A 93 18.39 19.61 10.58
N SER A 94 18.60 18.76 9.56
CA SER A 94 18.10 19.03 8.21
C SER A 94 16.59 18.88 8.13
N VAL A 95 15.96 19.56 7.16
CA VAL A 95 14.51 19.43 6.90
C VAL A 95 14.12 17.97 6.62
N ASN A 96 14.93 17.23 5.86
CA ASN A 96 14.67 15.82 5.58
C ASN A 96 14.69 14.97 6.87
N GLN A 97 15.69 15.18 7.72
CA GLN A 97 15.79 14.46 9.00
C GLN A 97 14.60 14.78 9.90
N TRP A 98 14.17 16.05 9.94
CA TRP A 98 13.00 16.47 10.70
C TRP A 98 11.71 15.83 10.20
N VAL A 99 11.51 15.79 8.88
CA VAL A 99 10.35 15.11 8.27
C VAL A 99 10.34 13.62 8.61
N VAL A 100 11.48 12.94 8.52
CA VAL A 100 11.59 11.51 8.89
C VAL A 100 11.24 11.30 10.36
N GLN A 101 11.73 12.16 11.26
CA GLN A 101 11.38 12.08 12.68
C GLN A 101 9.88 12.28 12.90
N LYS A 102 9.26 13.29 12.28
CA LYS A 102 7.80 13.51 12.38
C LYS A 102 7.00 12.31 11.89
N LEU A 103 7.37 11.71 10.76
CA LEU A 103 6.71 10.51 10.23
C LEU A 103 6.83 9.31 11.15
N ALA A 104 8.01 9.08 11.74
CA ALA A 104 8.24 7.99 12.68
C ALA A 104 7.39 8.12 13.97
N HIS A 105 7.06 9.34 14.39
CA HIS A 105 6.20 9.59 15.56
C HIS A 105 4.70 9.66 15.23
N SER A 106 4.34 9.65 13.94
CA SER A 106 2.94 9.67 13.47
C SER A 106 2.41 8.26 13.17
N SER A 107 3.20 7.22 13.45
CA SER A 107 2.91 5.81 13.17
C SER A 107 2.40 5.09 14.41
#